data_AF-A0A7C5P176-F1
#
_entry.id   AF-A0A7C5P176-F1
#
_cell.length_a   1.000
_cell.length_b   1.000
_cell.length_c   1.000
_cell.angle_alpha   90.00
_cell.angle_beta   90.00
_cell.angle_gamma   90.00
#
_symmetry.space_group_name_H-M   'P 1'
#
loop_
_entity.id
_entity.type
_entity.pdbx_description
1 polymer ?
#
loop_
_entity_poly.entity_id
_entity_poly.type
_entity_poly.pdbx_seq_one_letter_code
_entity_poly.pdbx_strand_id
1 'polypeptide(L)'
;TKPCFHCGHPPCVDVCPVSATFKREQDGIVVVDYDRCIGCRYCMTACPYAARWFDFDENYPAVEEKTAYAGVPSPEYNQFRKREKHQSPVGNVRKCQFCMHLQDEKGAYNKAEGRWPACAKTCTGHAIFFGDFLDRNSEVSQLLRERVAVRLKEELGTEPNVFYLL
;
A
#
# COMPACT_ATOMS: atom_id res chain seq x y z
N THR A 1 -7.50 7.36 -7.11
CA THR A 1 -6.62 7.75 -5.97
C THR A 1 -5.21 7.28 -6.24
N LYS A 2 -4.17 8.09 -5.95
CA LYS A 2 -2.77 7.67 -6.13
C LYS A 2 -2.42 6.58 -5.08
N PRO A 3 -1.72 5.49 -5.45
CA PRO A 3 -1.30 4.48 -4.47
C PRO A 3 -0.26 5.06 -3.49
N CYS A 4 -0.02 4.36 -2.39
CA CYS A 4 1.13 4.61 -1.52
C CYS A 4 2.43 4.29 -2.25
N PHE A 5 3.46 5.13 -2.05
CA PHE A 5 4.73 5.04 -2.75
C PHE A 5 5.76 4.19 -2.00
N HIS A 6 5.42 3.71 -0.80
CA HIS A 6 6.26 2.86 0.04
C HIS A 6 7.70 3.38 0.19
N CYS A 7 7.83 4.68 0.48
CA CYS A 7 9.07 5.45 0.59
C CYS A 7 10.20 4.74 1.36
N GLY A 8 11.43 4.86 0.85
CA GLY A 8 12.67 4.45 1.53
C GLY A 8 12.91 5.25 2.81
N HIS A 9 12.63 6.55 2.78
CA HIS A 9 12.55 7.43 3.95
C HIS A 9 11.10 7.89 4.15
N PRO A 10 10.26 7.10 4.84
CA PRO A 10 8.83 7.37 4.96
C PRO A 10 8.52 8.32 6.13
N PRO A 11 8.27 9.63 5.90
CA PRO A 11 7.99 10.59 7.00
C PRO A 11 6.74 10.21 7.81
N CYS A 12 5.81 9.50 7.17
CA CYS A 12 4.62 8.98 7.84
C CYS A 12 4.92 7.96 8.94
N VAL A 13 6.08 7.27 8.90
CA VAL A 13 6.56 6.36 9.95
C VAL A 13 7.08 7.16 11.13
N ASP A 14 7.95 8.14 10.87
CA ASP A 14 8.62 8.94 11.89
C ASP A 14 7.65 9.72 12.79
N VAL A 15 6.51 10.18 12.23
CA VAL A 15 5.52 10.95 12.98
C VAL A 15 4.53 10.10 13.79
N CYS A 16 4.62 8.77 13.75
CA CYS A 16 3.64 7.91 14.43
C CYS A 16 3.96 7.76 15.92
N PRO A 17 3.15 8.35 16.83
CA PRO A 17 3.49 8.40 18.26
C PRO A 17 3.46 7.04 18.97
N VAL A 18 2.84 6.04 18.35
CA VAL A 18 2.63 4.69 18.91
C VAL A 18 3.32 3.61 18.07
N SER A 19 4.16 4.03 17.10
CA SER A 19 4.84 3.18 16.10
C SER A 19 3.91 2.16 15.42
N ALA A 20 2.66 2.55 15.21
CA ALA A 20 1.68 1.75 14.47
C ALA A 20 1.99 1.70 12.97
N THR A 21 2.91 2.50 12.46
CA THR A 21 3.40 2.37 11.09
C THR A 21 4.91 2.18 11.11
N PHE A 22 5.38 1.25 10.29
CA PHE A 22 6.77 0.82 10.24
C PHE A 22 7.11 0.36 8.83
N LYS A 23 8.40 0.29 8.50
CA LYS A 23 8.91 -0.25 7.24
C LYS A 23 9.39 -1.68 7.48
N ARG A 24 8.89 -2.64 6.71
CA ARG A 24 9.39 -4.03 6.74
C ARG A 24 10.82 -4.07 6.20
N GLU A 25 11.69 -4.84 6.84
CA GLU A 25 13.10 -4.94 6.46
C GLU A 25 13.29 -5.78 5.20
N GLN A 26 12.49 -6.84 5.04
CA GLN A 26 12.64 -7.82 3.97
C GLN A 26 12.29 -7.29 2.57
N ASP A 27 11.36 -6.34 2.47
CA ASP A 27 10.81 -5.88 1.18
C ASP A 27 10.58 -4.36 1.11
N GLY A 28 10.89 -3.61 2.17
CA GLY A 28 10.71 -2.17 2.22
C GLY A 28 9.24 -1.71 2.24
N ILE A 29 8.27 -2.61 2.37
CA ILE A 29 6.86 -2.24 2.41
C ILE A 29 6.59 -1.49 3.72
N VAL A 30 6.21 -0.22 3.61
CA VAL A 30 5.63 0.53 4.74
C VAL A 30 4.28 -0.08 5.11
N VAL A 31 4.03 -0.38 6.37
CA VAL A 31 2.84 -1.06 6.90
C VAL A 31 2.12 -0.15 7.91
N VAL A 32 0.83 -0.40 8.13
CA VAL A 32 0.09 0.12 9.29
C VAL A 32 -0.50 -1.05 10.07
N ASP A 33 -0.09 -1.19 11.31
CA ASP A 33 -0.64 -2.12 12.30
C ASP A 33 -1.90 -1.51 12.93
N TYR A 34 -3.03 -2.17 12.75
CA TYR A 34 -4.33 -1.70 13.21
C TYR A 34 -4.55 -1.92 14.70
N ASP A 35 -3.86 -2.86 15.33
CA ASP A 35 -3.96 -3.08 16.78
C ASP A 35 -3.23 -1.99 17.57
N ARG A 36 -2.25 -1.35 16.94
CA ARG A 36 -1.50 -0.22 17.53
C ARG A 36 -2.03 1.15 17.11
N CYS A 37 -2.74 1.24 15.99
CA CYS A 37 -3.12 2.53 15.42
C CYS A 37 -4.23 3.21 16.23
N ILE A 38 -3.88 4.27 16.95
CA ILE A 38 -4.82 5.08 17.75
C ILE A 38 -5.62 6.12 16.96
N GLY A 39 -5.52 6.12 15.62
CA GLY A 39 -6.31 7.01 14.78
C GLY A 39 -5.97 8.51 14.87
N CYS A 40 -4.77 8.89 15.32
CA CYS A 40 -4.39 10.30 15.49
C CYS A 40 -4.15 11.08 14.17
N ARG A 41 -4.11 10.39 13.02
CA ARG A 41 -4.02 10.96 11.66
C ARG A 41 -2.75 11.76 11.31
N TYR A 42 -1.78 11.90 12.21
CA TYR A 42 -0.51 12.61 11.90
C TYR A 42 0.22 12.05 10.69
N CYS A 43 0.20 10.73 10.50
CA CYS A 43 0.80 10.09 9.35
C CYS A 43 0.14 10.47 8.02
N MET A 44 -1.13 10.91 8.02
CA MET A 44 -1.82 11.44 6.83
C MET A 44 -1.25 12.81 6.45
N THR A 45 -1.16 13.72 7.43
CA THR A 45 -0.59 15.06 7.24
C THR A 45 0.87 14.99 6.79
N ALA A 46 1.65 14.06 7.36
CA ALA A 46 3.06 13.88 7.01
C ALA A 46 3.29 13.26 5.63
N CYS A 47 2.29 12.65 5.00
CA CYS A 47 2.46 12.01 3.70
C CYS A 47 2.43 13.06 2.57
N PRO A 48 3.54 13.33 1.86
CA PRO A 48 3.59 14.38 0.84
C PRO A 48 2.79 14.02 -0.44
N TYR A 49 2.27 12.80 -0.49
CA TYR A 49 1.49 12.25 -1.60
C TYR A 49 0.00 12.15 -1.30
N ALA A 50 -0.43 12.52 -0.08
CA ALA A 50 -1.79 12.31 0.40
C ALA A 50 -2.30 10.87 0.16
N ALA A 51 -1.42 9.88 0.33
CA ALA A 51 -1.67 8.48 -0.03
C ALA A 51 -2.22 7.63 1.13
N ARG A 52 -2.79 8.28 2.15
CA ARG A 52 -3.36 7.66 3.36
C ARG A 52 -4.78 8.19 3.58
N TRP A 53 -5.68 7.30 4.00
CA TRP A 53 -7.08 7.60 4.29
C TRP A 53 -7.44 7.17 5.69
N PHE A 54 -8.29 7.92 6.39
CA PHE A 54 -8.83 7.49 7.66
C PHE A 54 -10.15 6.73 7.43
N ASP A 55 -10.36 5.62 8.15
CA ASP A 55 -11.60 4.86 8.03
C ASP A 55 -12.72 5.46 8.92
N PHE A 56 -13.52 6.28 8.24
CA PHE A 56 -14.84 6.83 8.60
C PHE A 56 -15.86 5.85 9.18
N ASP A 57 -15.92 4.62 8.68
CA ASP A 57 -17.16 3.80 8.64
C ASP A 57 -18.34 4.36 7.82
N GLU A 58 -18.31 5.64 7.43
CA GLU A 58 -19.38 6.36 6.70
C GLU A 58 -19.94 5.63 5.49
N ASN A 59 -19.11 4.86 4.77
CA ASN A 59 -19.50 4.15 3.55
C ASN A 59 -19.87 2.68 3.77
N TYR A 60 -19.78 2.16 4.99
CA TYR A 60 -20.07 0.74 5.28
C TYR A 60 -21.56 0.41 5.07
N PRO A 61 -22.52 1.27 5.49
CA PRO A 61 -23.94 1.04 5.25
C PRO A 61 -24.30 1.00 3.75
N ALA A 62 -23.57 1.74 2.91
CA ALA A 62 -23.78 1.72 1.46
C ALA A 62 -23.39 0.38 0.81
N VAL A 63 -22.51 -0.40 1.47
CA VAL A 63 -22.09 -1.72 1.02
C VAL A 63 -22.92 -2.83 1.67
N GLU A 64 -23.26 -2.71 2.96
CA GLU A 64 -23.92 -3.76 3.77
C GLU A 64 -25.16 -4.39 3.13
N GLU A 65 -25.92 -3.66 2.30
CA GLU A 65 -27.17 -4.18 1.72
C GLU A 65 -27.12 -4.59 0.24
N LYS A 66 -26.06 -4.33 -0.53
CA LYS A 66 -26.20 -4.26 -2.02
C LYS A 66 -25.32 -5.15 -2.88
N THR A 67 -24.28 -5.83 -2.36
CA THR A 67 -23.46 -6.74 -3.19
C THR A 67 -22.79 -7.86 -2.39
N ALA A 68 -22.45 -8.97 -3.06
CA ALA A 68 -21.64 -10.06 -2.48
C ALA A 68 -20.25 -9.60 -1.96
N TYR A 69 -19.77 -8.44 -2.42
CA TYR A 69 -18.49 -7.86 -2.02
C TYR A 69 -18.52 -7.17 -0.65
N ALA A 70 -19.71 -6.87 -0.12
CA ALA A 70 -19.89 -6.20 1.16
C ALA A 70 -19.35 -7.01 2.35
N GLY A 71 -19.49 -8.34 2.28
CA GLY A 71 -19.01 -9.27 3.30
C GLY A 71 -17.54 -9.63 3.18
N VAL A 72 -16.82 -9.17 2.15
CA VAL A 72 -15.41 -9.50 1.93
C VAL A 72 -14.54 -8.37 2.50
N PRO A 73 -13.92 -8.57 3.67
CA PRO A 73 -13.07 -7.54 4.25
C PRO A 73 -11.83 -7.32 3.37
N SER A 74 -11.36 -6.07 3.36
CA SER A 74 -10.10 -5.79 2.69
C SER A 74 -8.97 -6.44 3.50
N PRO A 75 -8.05 -7.17 2.86
CA PRO A 75 -6.94 -7.84 3.53
C PRO A 75 -5.85 -6.84 3.94
N GLU A 76 -6.23 -5.97 4.87
CA GLU A 76 -5.38 -4.96 5.44
C GLU A 76 -4.42 -5.65 6.41
N TYR A 77 -3.13 -5.54 6.14
CA TYR A 77 -2.06 -6.18 6.91
C TYR A 77 -2.19 -7.71 7.00
N ASN A 78 -2.49 -8.36 5.87
CA ASN A 78 -2.74 -9.81 5.79
C ASN A 78 -3.87 -10.31 6.70
N GLN A 79 -4.72 -9.40 7.20
CA GLN A 79 -5.81 -9.73 8.09
C GLN A 79 -7.14 -9.36 7.43
N PHE A 80 -8.02 -10.35 7.36
CA PHE A 80 -9.38 -10.20 6.85
C PHE A 80 -10.31 -9.78 8.00
N ARG A 81 -10.16 -8.53 8.47
CA ARG A 81 -10.94 -8.00 9.59
C ARG A 81 -12.35 -7.64 9.16
N LYS A 82 -13.37 -8.24 9.79
CA LYS A 82 -14.77 -7.90 9.53
C LYS A 82 -14.98 -6.41 9.81
N ARG A 83 -15.68 -5.76 8.89
CA ARG A 83 -16.01 -4.34 8.94
C ARG A 83 -17.19 -4.15 9.89
N GLU A 84 -16.89 -3.89 11.16
CA GLU A 84 -17.90 -3.62 12.18
C GLU A 84 -17.69 -2.24 12.80
N LYS A 85 -18.79 -1.61 13.20
CA LYS A 85 -18.75 -0.31 13.85
C LYS A 85 -17.91 -0.39 15.14
N HIS A 86 -17.08 0.61 15.37
CA HIS A 86 -16.19 0.69 16.55
C HIS A 86 -15.15 -0.43 16.67
N GLN A 87 -14.89 -1.19 15.60
CA GLN A 87 -13.82 -2.18 15.56
C GLN A 87 -12.87 -1.90 14.38
N SER A 88 -11.58 -2.17 14.58
CA SER A 88 -10.61 -2.13 13.49
C SER A 88 -11.10 -2.97 12.31
N PRO A 89 -11.15 -2.40 11.09
CA PRO A 89 -10.34 -1.27 10.64
C PRO A 89 -10.93 0.15 10.88
N VAL A 90 -12.16 0.27 11.40
CA VAL A 90 -12.78 1.57 11.72
C VAL A 90 -11.92 2.29 12.75
N GLY A 91 -11.68 3.58 12.52
CA GLY A 91 -10.82 4.39 13.38
C GLY A 91 -9.32 4.24 13.11
N ASN A 92 -8.91 3.38 12.17
CA ASN A 92 -7.51 3.26 11.76
C ASN A 92 -7.23 4.04 10.46
N VAL A 93 -5.94 4.36 10.24
CA VAL A 93 -5.47 4.92 8.98
C VAL A 93 -5.12 3.79 8.00
N ARG A 94 -5.70 3.85 6.81
CA ARG A 94 -5.55 2.89 5.70
C ARG A 94 -4.69 3.47 4.58
N LYS A 95 -4.13 2.60 3.76
CA LYS A 95 -3.31 2.95 2.58
C LYS A 95 -3.12 1.74 1.66
N CYS A 96 -2.62 1.97 0.45
CA CYS A 96 -2.09 0.87 -0.36
C CYS A 96 -0.98 0.12 0.40
N GLN A 97 -0.95 -1.20 0.28
CA GLN A 97 0.03 -2.09 0.92
C GLN A 97 0.75 -3.00 -0.09
N PHE A 98 0.81 -2.59 -1.37
CA PHE A 98 1.29 -3.45 -2.47
C PHE A 98 0.70 -4.86 -2.47
N CYS A 99 -0.57 -4.98 -2.05
CA CYS A 99 -1.27 -6.25 -1.90
C CYS A 99 -0.43 -7.31 -1.18
N MET A 100 0.22 -6.94 -0.08
CA MET A 100 1.09 -7.85 0.69
C MET A 100 0.42 -9.18 1.08
N HIS A 101 -0.91 -9.25 1.12
CA HIS A 101 -1.70 -10.47 1.34
C HIS A 101 -1.62 -11.49 0.21
N LEU A 102 -1.08 -11.10 -0.94
CA LEU A 102 -0.80 -11.99 -2.06
C LEU A 102 0.68 -12.37 -2.13
N GLN A 103 1.52 -11.84 -1.25
CA GLN A 103 2.96 -12.14 -1.16
C GLN A 103 3.18 -13.16 -0.03
N ASP A 104 4.32 -13.87 -0.04
CA ASP A 104 4.70 -14.66 1.14
C ASP A 104 5.28 -13.81 2.28
N GLU A 105 5.64 -14.46 3.38
CA GLU A 105 6.24 -13.83 4.56
C GLU A 105 7.57 -13.11 4.27
N LYS A 106 8.28 -13.54 3.23
CA LYS A 106 9.54 -12.95 2.76
C LYS A 106 9.31 -11.81 1.77
N GLY A 107 8.06 -11.51 1.39
CA GLY A 107 7.71 -10.50 0.40
C GLY A 107 7.83 -11.01 -1.04
N ALA A 108 8.05 -12.31 -1.26
CA ALA A 108 8.11 -12.86 -2.61
C ALA A 108 6.70 -12.95 -3.21
N TYR A 109 6.60 -12.57 -4.47
CA TYR A 109 5.40 -12.65 -5.29
C TYR A 109 5.59 -13.69 -6.39
N ASN A 110 4.50 -14.27 -6.90
CA ASN A 110 4.54 -15.24 -7.99
C ASN A 110 3.45 -14.92 -9.02
N LYS A 111 3.85 -14.44 -10.20
CA LYS A 111 2.89 -14.08 -11.26
C LYS A 111 2.15 -15.31 -11.81
N ALA A 112 2.83 -16.46 -11.95
CA ALA A 112 2.25 -17.69 -12.49
C ALA A 112 1.18 -18.30 -11.55
N GLU A 113 1.38 -18.17 -10.24
CA GLU A 113 0.38 -18.55 -9.22
C GLU A 113 -0.67 -17.45 -8.97
N GLY A 114 -0.63 -16.34 -9.72
CA GLY A 114 -1.56 -15.23 -9.52
C GLY A 114 -1.33 -14.44 -8.22
N ARG A 115 -0.16 -14.55 -7.60
CA ARG A 115 0.24 -13.94 -6.32
C ARG A 115 1.04 -12.64 -6.52
N TRP A 116 0.35 -11.55 -6.84
CA TRP A 116 0.93 -10.22 -7.11
C TRP A 116 -0.16 -9.12 -7.05
N PRO A 117 0.15 -7.82 -7.10
CA PRO A 117 -0.85 -6.78 -6.85
C PRO A 117 -2.04 -6.75 -7.81
N ALA A 118 -3.22 -6.51 -7.23
CA ALA A 118 -4.47 -6.43 -7.97
C ALA A 118 -4.46 -5.32 -9.02
N CYS A 119 -3.94 -4.13 -8.69
CA CYS A 119 -3.89 -3.00 -9.61
C CYS A 119 -3.03 -3.27 -10.86
N ALA A 120 -1.94 -4.03 -10.72
CA ALA A 120 -1.11 -4.46 -11.86
C ALA A 120 -1.83 -5.52 -12.69
N LYS A 121 -2.48 -6.49 -12.04
CA LYS A 121 -3.26 -7.55 -12.71
C LYS A 121 -4.42 -7.05 -13.55
N THR A 122 -5.18 -6.08 -13.02
CA THR A 122 -6.43 -5.63 -13.66
C THR A 122 -6.22 -4.48 -14.64
N CYS A 123 -5.00 -3.97 -14.79
CA CYS A 123 -4.73 -2.84 -15.66
C CYS A 123 -4.77 -3.28 -17.13
N THR A 124 -5.89 -3.04 -17.82
CA THR A 124 -6.06 -3.37 -19.25
C THR A 124 -5.08 -2.61 -20.15
N GLY A 125 -4.67 -1.41 -19.74
CA GLY A 125 -3.67 -0.60 -20.45
C GLY A 125 -2.23 -0.97 -20.13
N HIS A 126 -1.98 -1.97 -19.27
CA HIS A 126 -0.63 -2.39 -18.85
C HIS A 126 0.25 -1.22 -18.37
N ALA A 127 -0.36 -0.26 -17.66
CA ALA A 127 0.34 0.94 -17.18
C ALA A 127 1.05 0.73 -15.83
N ILE A 128 0.73 -0.35 -15.11
CA ILE A 128 1.26 -0.63 -13.77
C ILE A 128 2.06 -1.92 -13.82
N PHE A 129 3.37 -1.81 -13.63
CA PHE A 129 4.29 -2.93 -13.50
C PHE A 129 4.70 -3.08 -12.04
N PHE A 130 4.68 -4.31 -11.54
CA PHE A 130 5.10 -4.63 -10.17
C PHE A 130 6.19 -5.69 -10.21
N GLY A 131 7.24 -5.46 -9.43
CA GLY A 131 8.36 -6.37 -9.29
C GLY A 131 9.47 -5.81 -8.42
N ASP A 132 10.43 -6.67 -8.11
CA ASP A 132 11.63 -6.32 -7.35
C ASP A 132 12.62 -5.58 -8.27
N PHE A 133 12.88 -4.31 -7.99
CA PHE A 133 13.82 -3.50 -8.78
C PHE A 133 15.30 -3.77 -8.41
N LEU A 134 15.58 -4.61 -7.40
CA LEU A 134 16.92 -5.09 -7.08
C LEU A 134 17.27 -6.36 -7.85
N ASP A 135 16.29 -7.17 -8.24
CA ASP A 135 16.49 -8.27 -9.18
C ASP A 135 16.69 -7.72 -10.59
N ARG A 136 17.93 -7.80 -11.09
CA ARG A 136 18.31 -7.29 -12.42
C ARG A 136 17.48 -7.91 -13.56
N ASN A 137 16.98 -9.12 -13.37
CA ASN A 137 16.20 -9.86 -14.36
C ASN A 137 14.70 -9.54 -14.29
N SER A 138 14.23 -8.81 -13.29
CA SER A 138 12.81 -8.45 -13.19
C SER A 138 12.40 -7.48 -14.30
N GLU A 139 11.12 -7.55 -14.70
CA GLU A 139 10.52 -6.65 -15.69
C GLU A 139 10.65 -5.18 -15.27
N VAL A 140 10.45 -4.87 -13.99
CA VAL A 140 10.61 -3.51 -13.46
C VAL A 140 12.06 -3.03 -13.61
N SER A 141 13.03 -3.86 -13.23
CA SER A 141 14.45 -3.52 -13.37
C SER A 141 14.88 -3.31 -14.81
N GLN A 142 14.30 -4.06 -15.76
CA GLN A 142 14.55 -3.86 -17.20
C GLN A 142 13.96 -2.53 -17.67
N LEU A 143 12.68 -2.26 -17.35
CA LEU A 143 12.01 -1.01 -17.69
C LEU A 143 12.76 0.23 -17.16
N LEU A 144 13.25 0.18 -15.91
CA LEU A 144 14.00 1.28 -15.31
C LEU A 144 15.38 1.53 -15.95
N ARG A 145 15.95 0.54 -16.68
CA ARG A 145 17.19 0.72 -17.44
C ARG A 145 16.96 1.19 -18.87
N GLU A 146 15.86 0.77 -19.46
CA GLU A 146 15.56 1.01 -20.89
C GLU A 146 14.76 2.29 -21.13
N ARG A 147 14.06 2.79 -20.11
CA ARG A 147 13.17 3.94 -20.21
C ARG A 147 13.58 5.03 -19.24
N VAL A 148 13.26 6.27 -19.61
CA VAL A 148 13.43 7.40 -18.68
C VAL A 148 12.38 7.26 -17.58
N ALA A 149 12.85 7.11 -16.36
CA ALA A 149 12.02 6.98 -15.18
C ALA A 149 12.21 8.19 -14.26
N VAL A 150 11.11 8.67 -13.68
CA VAL A 150 11.11 9.76 -12.70
C VAL A 150 10.41 9.34 -11.42
N ARG A 151 10.92 9.83 -10.29
CA ARG A 151 10.27 9.72 -8.99
C ARG A 151 9.46 10.97 -8.71
N LEU A 152 8.26 10.79 -8.15
CA LEU A 152 7.42 11.93 -7.80
C LEU A 152 7.96 12.63 -6.55
N LYS A 153 8.11 13.96 -6.63
CA LYS A 153 8.58 14.81 -5.52
C LYS A 153 9.96 14.38 -4.98
N GLU A 154 10.89 14.08 -5.87
CA GLU A 154 12.23 13.62 -5.51
C GLU A 154 12.99 14.62 -4.65
N GLU A 155 12.70 15.92 -4.82
CA GLU A 155 13.26 17.02 -4.02
C GLU A 155 12.98 16.91 -2.50
N LEU A 156 11.98 16.11 -2.10
CA LEU A 156 11.65 15.90 -0.69
C LEU A 156 12.48 14.81 -0.01
N GLY A 157 13.36 14.11 -0.73
CA GLY A 157 14.26 13.12 -0.15
C GLY A 157 13.58 11.88 0.45
N THR A 158 12.29 11.64 0.17
CA THR A 158 11.55 10.49 0.72
C THR A 158 11.88 9.16 0.03
N GLU A 159 12.60 9.21 -1.10
CA GLU A 159 12.99 8.02 -1.88
C GLU A 159 11.80 7.08 -2.21
N PRO A 160 10.79 7.55 -2.96
CA PRO A 160 9.64 6.72 -3.30
C PRO A 160 10.03 5.49 -4.14
N ASN A 161 9.38 4.36 -3.87
CA ASN A 161 9.56 3.09 -4.58
C ASN A 161 8.55 2.91 -5.74
N VAL A 162 7.90 3.99 -6.17
CA VAL A 162 7.04 4.02 -7.36
C VAL A 162 7.66 5.00 -8.35
N PHE A 163 7.91 4.51 -9.55
CA PHE A 163 8.52 5.24 -10.66
C PHE A 163 7.48 5.47 -11.76
N TYR A 164 7.54 6.63 -12.38
CA TYR A 164 6.76 6.94 -13.58
C TYR A 164 7.68 6.87 -14.79
N LEU A 165 7.26 6.14 -15.83
CA LEU A 165 7.97 6.06 -17.09
C LEU A 165 7.50 7.18 -18.02
N LEU A 166 8.43 7.81 -18.73
CA LEU A 166 8.18 8.84 -19.75
C LEU A 166 8.14 8.25 -21.17
#